data_AF-A0A954R4V1-F1
#
_entry.id   AF-A0A954R4V1-F1
#
_cell.length_a   1.000
_cell.length_b   1.000
_cell.length_c   1.000
_cell.angle_alpha   90.00
_cell.angle_beta   90.00
_cell.angle_gamma   90.00
#
_symmetry.space_group_name_H-M   'P 1'
#
loop_
_entity.id
_entity.type
_entity.pdbx_description
1 polymer ?
#
loop_
_entity_poly.entity_id
_entity_poly.type
_entity_poly.pdbx_seq_one_letter_code
_entity_poly.pdbx_strand_id
1 'polypeptide(L)'
;MHKKSNRKGFSLIEVIAAVIILAVVATATVATIAPMREKSRDKLDLQNLASLNATVQAYYMEMGAWPDTNLTRLKTNGYTTDTYQTTPYGGYYTFDSATQKVINKKGPVRP
;
A
#
# COMPACT_ATOMS: atom_id res chain seq x y z
N MET A 1 64.09 5.06 12.19
CA MET A 1 63.70 3.78 11.57
C MET A 1 62.24 3.90 11.11
N HIS A 2 61.98 4.11 9.82
CA HIS A 2 60.62 4.36 9.30
C HIS A 2 59.97 3.05 8.82
N LYS A 3 58.96 2.59 9.55
CA LYS A 3 58.16 1.40 9.22
C LYS A 3 57.16 1.77 8.11
N LYS A 4 57.41 1.33 6.87
CA LYS A 4 56.43 1.48 5.77
C LYS A 4 55.20 0.63 6.08
N SER A 5 54.04 1.27 6.20
CA SER A 5 52.75 0.58 6.35
C SER A 5 52.33 0.02 4.99
N ASN A 6 52.23 -1.31 4.91
CA ASN A 6 51.83 -2.00 3.69
C ASN A 6 50.30 -1.92 3.57
N ARG A 7 49.78 -0.89 2.91
CA ARG A 7 48.35 -0.75 2.62
C ARG A 7 48.00 -1.73 1.49
N LYS A 8 47.45 -2.89 1.85
CA LYS A 8 46.90 -3.83 0.86
C LYS A 8 45.62 -3.24 0.27
N GLY A 9 45.62 -3.02 -1.04
CA GLY A 9 44.42 -2.66 -1.80
C GLY A 9 43.57 -3.90 -2.11
N PHE A 10 42.31 -3.67 -2.47
CA PHE A 10 41.38 -4.71 -2.93
C PHE A 10 41.88 -5.37 -4.22
N SER A 11 41.70 -6.70 -4.33
CA SER A 11 42.03 -7.41 -5.57
C SER A 11 40.90 -7.29 -6.60
N LEU A 12 41.24 -7.24 -7.89
CA LEU A 12 40.25 -7.19 -8.97
C LEU A 12 39.30 -8.40 -8.95
N ILE A 13 39.82 -9.58 -8.58
CA ILE A 13 39.03 -10.81 -8.46
C ILE A 13 37.98 -10.72 -7.34
N GLU A 14 38.31 -10.05 -6.22
CA GLU A 14 37.39 -9.88 -5.10
C GLU A 14 36.23 -8.97 -5.49
N VAL A 15 36.51 -7.92 -6.27
CA VAL A 15 35.47 -7.03 -6.79
C VAL A 15 34.58 -7.77 -7.80
N ILE A 16 35.17 -8.55 -8.71
CA ILE A 16 34.39 -9.31 -9.70
C ILE A 16 33.51 -10.37 -9.02
N ALA A 17 34.04 -11.13 -8.07
CA ALA A 17 33.28 -12.10 -7.30
C ALA A 17 32.12 -11.43 -6.52
N ALA A 18 32.36 -10.27 -5.91
CA ALA A 18 31.33 -9.52 -5.21
C ALA A 18 30.20 -9.05 -6.15
N VAL A 19 30.52 -8.51 -7.33
CA VAL A 19 29.51 -8.06 -8.30
C VAL A 19 28.67 -9.23 -8.83
N ILE A 20 29.27 -10.40 -9.04
CA ILE A 20 28.55 -11.61 -9.45
C ILE A 20 27.52 -12.02 -8.38
N ILE A 21 27.92 -12.07 -7.11
CA ILE A 21 27.01 -12.41 -6.02
C ILE A 21 25.88 -11.37 -5.92
N LEU A 22 26.20 -10.08 -6.02
CA LEU A 22 25.19 -9.02 -5.99
C LEU A 22 24.20 -9.12 -7.16
N ALA A 23 24.65 -9.48 -8.36
CA ALA A 23 23.76 -9.65 -9.52
C ALA A 23 22.77 -10.81 -9.31
N VAL A 24 23.22 -11.94 -8.76
CA VAL A 24 22.35 -13.10 -8.47
C VAL A 24 21.33 -12.78 -7.38
N VAL A 25 21.76 -12.12 -6.29
CA VAL A 25 20.84 -11.73 -5.21
C VAL A 25 19.84 -10.68 -5.69
N ALA A 26 20.28 -9.68 -6.47
CA ALA A 26 19.40 -8.65 -6.99
C ALA A 26 18.30 -9.22 -7.90
N THR A 27 18.63 -10.17 -8.78
CA THR A 27 17.62 -10.81 -9.64
C THR A 27 16.63 -11.67 -8.86
N ALA A 28 17.10 -12.45 -7.88
CA ALA A 28 16.23 -13.27 -7.03
C ALA A 28 15.26 -12.43 -6.17
N THR A 29 15.70 -11.27 -5.66
CA THR A 29 14.85 -10.40 -4.83
C THR A 29 13.68 -9.78 -5.60
N VAL A 30 13.87 -9.38 -6.86
CA VAL A 30 12.79 -8.80 -7.67
C VAL A 30 11.64 -9.80 -7.87
N ALA A 31 11.95 -11.07 -8.13
CA ALA A 31 10.97 -12.13 -8.35
C ALA A 31 10.06 -12.39 -7.14
N THR A 32 10.56 -12.15 -5.93
CA THR A 32 9.82 -12.40 -4.68
C THR A 32 8.97 -11.19 -4.23
N ILE A 33 9.41 -9.97 -4.54
CA ILE A 33 8.74 -8.74 -4.07
C ILE A 33 7.46 -8.44 -4.87
N ALA A 34 7.46 -8.68 -6.19
CA ALA A 34 6.32 -8.36 -7.05
C ALA A 34 4.97 -8.97 -6.56
N PRO A 35 4.85 -10.30 -6.33
CA PRO A 35 3.61 -10.90 -5.86
C PRO A 35 3.27 -10.50 -4.40
N MET A 36 4.29 -10.24 -3.58
CA MET A 36 4.09 -9.79 -2.19
C MET A 36 3.46 -8.40 -2.13
N ARG A 37 3.83 -7.50 -3.05
CA ARG A 37 3.25 -6.16 -3.15
C ARG A 37 1.78 -6.20 -3.55
N GLU A 38 1.42 -7.05 -4.51
CA GLU A 38 0.03 -7.22 -4.93
C GLU A 38 -0.84 -7.74 -3.78
N LYS A 39 -0.41 -8.83 -3.14
CA LYS A 39 -1.11 -9.38 -1.96
C LYS A 39 -1.24 -8.36 -0.81
N SER A 40 -0.23 -7.53 -0.62
CA SER A 40 -0.27 -6.47 0.39
C SER A 40 -1.29 -5.39 0.03
N ARG A 41 -1.39 -5.00 -1.25
CA ARG A 41 -2.41 -4.05 -1.73
C ARG A 41 -3.81 -4.62 -1.56
N ASP A 42 -4.03 -5.90 -1.87
CA ASP A 42 -5.34 -6.55 -1.71
C ASP A 42 -5.77 -6.56 -0.24
N LYS A 43 -4.83 -6.89 0.66
CA LYS A 43 -5.07 -6.91 2.11
C LYS A 43 -5.36 -5.51 2.65
N LEU A 44 -4.62 -4.50 2.23
CA LEU A 44 -4.87 -3.11 2.61
C LEU A 44 -6.25 -2.65 2.11
N ASP A 45 -6.62 -3.01 0.89
CA ASP A 45 -7.92 -2.68 0.30
C ASP A 45 -9.07 -3.36 1.04
N LEU A 46 -8.91 -4.63 1.46
CA LEU A 46 -9.84 -5.34 2.36
C LEU A 46 -10.01 -4.62 3.70
N GLN A 47 -8.90 -4.24 4.33
CA GLN A 47 -8.93 -3.54 5.62
C GLN A 47 -9.60 -2.18 5.51
N ASN A 48 -9.27 -1.40 4.48
CA ASN A 48 -9.85 -0.09 4.25
C ASN A 48 -11.35 -0.20 3.95
N LEU A 49 -11.78 -1.15 3.12
CA LEU A 49 -13.21 -1.39 2.85
C LEU A 49 -13.97 -1.77 4.13
N ALA A 50 -13.42 -2.65 4.96
CA ALA A 50 -14.06 -3.03 6.22
C ALA A 50 -14.16 -1.85 7.19
N SER A 51 -13.07 -1.10 7.35
CA SER A 51 -13.00 0.09 8.21
C SER A 51 -13.98 1.16 7.74
N LEU A 52 -13.96 1.50 6.44
CA LEU A 52 -14.86 2.50 5.89
C LEU A 52 -16.32 2.09 5.96
N ASN A 53 -16.65 0.82 5.72
CA ASN A 53 -18.02 0.35 5.93
C ASN A 53 -18.45 0.55 7.38
N ALA A 54 -17.62 0.20 8.37
CA ALA A 54 -17.95 0.43 9.78
C ALA A 54 -18.15 1.93 10.07
N THR A 55 -17.29 2.80 9.54
CA THR A 55 -17.42 4.26 9.68
C THR A 55 -18.71 4.79 9.05
N VAL A 56 -19.08 4.31 7.88
CA VAL A 56 -20.31 4.71 7.17
C VAL A 56 -21.56 4.24 7.92
N GLN A 57 -21.52 3.06 8.54
CA GLN A 57 -22.59 2.59 9.42
C GLN A 57 -22.72 3.48 10.66
N ALA A 58 -21.61 3.82 11.32
CA ALA A 58 -21.63 4.75 12.45
C ALA A 58 -22.19 6.13 12.06
N TYR A 59 -21.78 6.65 10.91
CA TYR A 59 -22.31 7.89 10.35
C TYR A 59 -23.84 7.83 10.18
N TYR A 60 -24.35 6.73 9.62
CA TYR A 60 -25.80 6.55 9.46
C TYR A 60 -26.53 6.50 10.81
N MET A 61 -25.97 5.82 11.80
CA MET A 61 -26.56 5.73 13.15
C MET A 61 -26.65 7.09 13.85
N GLU A 62 -25.68 7.98 13.64
CA GLU A 62 -25.63 9.29 14.30
C GLU A 62 -26.37 10.39 13.51
N MET A 63 -26.27 10.37 12.19
CA MET A 63 -26.80 11.42 11.31
C MET A 63 -28.16 11.09 10.69
N GLY A 64 -28.59 9.82 10.77
CA GLY A 64 -29.84 9.33 10.18
C GLY A 64 -29.85 9.30 8.65
N ALA A 65 -28.70 9.53 8.01
CA ALA A 65 -28.57 9.58 6.55
C ALA A 65 -27.25 8.94 6.10
N TRP A 66 -27.26 8.32 4.94
CA TRP A 66 -26.04 7.80 4.32
C TRP A 66 -25.14 8.94 3.83
N PRO A 67 -23.81 8.73 3.77
CA PRO A 67 -22.90 9.73 3.23
C PRO A 67 -23.09 9.88 1.71
N ASP A 68 -22.50 10.93 1.16
CA ASP A 68 -22.44 11.14 -0.28
C ASP A 68 -21.57 10.07 -0.97
N THR A 69 -21.75 9.89 -2.27
CA THR A 69 -20.99 8.91 -3.08
C THR A 69 -19.48 9.05 -2.92
N ASN A 70 -18.96 10.26 -2.69
CA ASN A 70 -17.53 10.52 -2.56
C ASN A 70 -17.04 10.52 -1.10
N LEU A 71 -17.88 10.13 -0.14
CA LEU A 71 -17.56 10.05 1.29
C LEU A 71 -17.07 11.38 1.90
N THR A 72 -17.30 12.52 1.23
CA THR A 72 -16.79 13.83 1.67
C THR A 72 -17.40 14.24 3.00
N ARG A 73 -18.67 13.86 3.23
CA ARG A 73 -19.37 14.11 4.49
C ARG A 73 -18.73 13.39 5.68
N LEU A 74 -18.03 12.27 5.48
CA LEU A 74 -17.32 11.62 6.59
C LEU A 74 -16.23 12.54 7.14
N LYS A 75 -15.48 13.22 6.27
CA LYS A 75 -14.45 14.18 6.68
C LYS A 75 -15.07 15.41 7.32
N THR A 76 -16.06 16.02 6.68
CA THR A 76 -16.68 17.26 7.18
C THR A 76 -17.34 17.06 8.54
N ASN A 77 -17.83 15.87 8.84
CA ASN A 77 -18.41 15.52 10.15
C ASN A 77 -17.41 14.84 11.10
N GLY A 78 -16.11 14.81 10.78
CA GLY A 78 -15.05 14.41 11.72
C GLY A 78 -14.78 12.91 11.87
N TYR A 79 -15.38 12.04 11.04
CA TYR A 79 -15.19 10.59 11.10
C TYR A 79 -13.88 10.11 10.46
N THR A 80 -13.23 10.97 9.67
CA THR A 80 -11.97 10.65 8.99
C THR A 80 -11.18 11.93 8.71
N THR A 81 -9.86 11.80 8.64
CA THR A 81 -8.95 12.88 8.25
C THR A 81 -8.62 12.84 6.76
N ASP A 82 -8.87 11.71 6.08
CA ASP A 82 -8.62 11.57 4.64
C ASP A 82 -9.77 12.20 3.84
N THR A 83 -9.41 13.11 2.93
CA THR A 83 -10.36 13.89 2.13
C THR A 83 -10.97 13.10 1.00
N TYR A 84 -10.21 12.16 0.44
CA TYR A 84 -10.61 11.49 -0.79
C TYR A 84 -10.64 9.97 -0.66
N GLN A 85 -10.23 9.40 0.47
CA GLN A 85 -10.26 7.95 0.73
C GLN A 85 -9.57 7.21 -0.43
N THR A 86 -8.26 7.42 -0.55
CA THR A 86 -7.48 6.87 -1.67
C THR A 86 -7.36 5.35 -1.60
N THR A 87 -7.45 4.69 -2.75
CA THR A 87 -7.29 3.23 -2.83
C THR A 87 -5.83 2.84 -3.10
N PRO A 88 -5.40 1.64 -2.68
CA PRO A 88 -4.09 1.10 -3.05
C PRO A 88 -3.90 0.89 -4.56
N TYR A 89 -4.98 0.93 -5.37
CA TYR A 89 -4.97 0.76 -6.83
C TYR A 89 -5.00 2.09 -7.59
N GLY A 90 -5.01 3.21 -6.87
CA GLY A 90 -5.28 4.53 -7.42
C GLY A 90 -6.78 4.83 -7.46
N GLY A 91 -7.12 6.11 -7.60
CA GLY A 91 -8.49 6.59 -7.45
C GLY A 91 -8.97 6.52 -6.00
N TYR A 92 -10.29 6.46 -5.83
CA TYR A 92 -10.97 6.70 -4.55
C TYR A 92 -12.03 5.65 -4.27
N TYR A 93 -12.25 5.35 -2.99
CA TYR A 93 -13.41 4.60 -2.55
C TYR A 93 -14.68 5.43 -2.76
N THR A 94 -15.76 4.77 -3.15
CA THR A 94 -17.07 5.44 -3.30
C THR A 94 -18.14 4.68 -2.53
N PHE A 95 -19.11 5.40 -2.00
CA PHE A 95 -20.31 4.81 -1.43
C PHE A 95 -21.30 4.45 -2.54
N ASP A 96 -21.78 3.21 -2.52
CA ASP A 96 -22.87 2.73 -3.36
C ASP A 96 -24.17 2.75 -2.56
N SER A 97 -25.10 3.61 -2.96
CA SER A 97 -26.41 3.77 -2.31
C SER A 97 -27.36 2.60 -2.54
N ALA A 98 -27.16 1.80 -3.60
CA ALA A 98 -28.00 0.64 -3.87
C ALA A 98 -27.66 -0.52 -2.94
N THR A 99 -26.37 -0.74 -2.69
CA THR A 99 -25.87 -1.82 -1.82
C THR A 99 -25.58 -1.37 -0.39
N GLN A 100 -25.65 -0.07 -0.12
CA GLN A 100 -25.32 0.56 1.17
C GLN A 100 -23.92 0.23 1.66
N LYS A 101 -22.98 0.09 0.71
CA LYS A 101 -21.61 -0.33 0.97
C LYS A 101 -20.62 0.59 0.29
N VAL A 102 -19.44 0.69 0.89
CA VAL A 102 -18.27 1.29 0.27
C VAL A 102 -17.70 0.28 -0.73
N ILE A 103 -17.39 0.76 -1.94
CA ILE A 103 -16.84 -0.02 -3.04
C ILE A 103 -15.55 0.60 -3.55
N ASN A 104 -14.66 -0.25 -4.05
CA ASN A 104 -13.48 0.17 -4.81
C ASN A 104 -13.65 -0.21 -6.28
N LYS A 105 -13.88 0.77 -7.15
CA LYS A 105 -14.03 0.55 -8.60
C LYS A 105 -12.71 0.29 -9.34
N LYS A 106 -11.57 0.54 -8.70
CA LYS A 106 -10.22 0.35 -9.25
C LYS A 106 -9.52 -0.89 -8.71
N GLY A 107 -10.05 -1.49 -7.65
CA GLY A 107 -9.57 -2.74 -7.08
C GLY A 107 -10.08 -3.96 -7.85
N PRO A 108 -9.55 -5.16 -7.52
CA PRO A 108 -10.03 -6.41 -8.10
C PRO A 108 -11.51 -6.64 -7.77
N VAL A 109 -12.24 -7.23 -8.71
CA VAL A 109 -13.63 -7.67 -8.48
C VAL A 109 -13.60 -8.79 -7.44
N ARG A 110 -14.33 -8.59 -6.34
CA ARG A 110 -14.42 -9.54 -5.23
C ARG A 110 -15.75 -10.28 -5.34
N PRO A 111 -15.77 -11.61 -5.18
CA PRO A 111 -17.00 -12.39 -5.10
C PRO A 111 -17.78 -12.08 -3.82
#